data_AF-A0A520HJU0-F1
#
_entry.id   AF-A0A520HJU0-F1
#
_cell.length_a   1.000
_cell.length_b   1.000
_cell.length_c   1.000
_cell.angle_alpha   90.00
_cell.angle_beta   90.00
_cell.angle_gamma   90.00
#
_symmetry.space_group_name_H-M   'P 1'
#
loop_
_entity.id
_entity.type
_entity.pdbx_description
1 polymer ?
#
loop_
_entity_poly.entity_id
_entity_poly.type
_entity_poly.pdbx_seq_one_letter_code
_entity_poly.pdbx_strand_id
1 'polypeptide(L)'
;MKRPFGYFVHHQGRGHAERCAAVVHALPNDRPVTIFCARDDIFPVLPATVSVILIPSLFEPRGDEAGAMDHLPTPSTLHCAPLGWPGIRKAMATIAAWFDTADPELMICDVSAEIAQLSRICSVPHVKILQHGDRSDPGHRAAYDGAAGLLAPYGRALAQPEWTAEMLA
;
A
#
# COMPACT_ATOMS: atom_id res chain seq x y z
N MET A 1 -1.18 2.58 24.80
CA MET A 1 -1.94 3.02 23.61
C MET A 1 -2.00 1.87 22.62
N LYS A 2 -3.03 1.79 21.77
CA LYS A 2 -3.09 0.78 20.70
C LYS A 2 -1.94 1.00 19.71
N ARG A 3 -1.26 -0.07 19.30
CA ARG A 3 -0.25 -0.02 18.22
C ARG A 3 -0.90 0.56 16.94
N PRO A 4 -0.21 1.41 16.17
CA PRO A 4 -0.82 2.09 15.04
C PRO A 4 -1.07 1.13 13.87
N PHE A 5 -1.95 1.53 12.95
CA PHE A 5 -2.02 0.95 11.62
C PHE A 5 -1.29 1.85 10.62
N GLY A 6 -0.64 1.24 9.64
CA GLY A 6 -0.14 1.93 8.46
C GLY A 6 -1.11 1.76 7.31
N TYR A 7 -1.15 2.72 6.39
CA TYR A 7 -1.95 2.61 5.16
C TYR A 7 -1.18 3.22 4.00
N PHE A 8 -0.85 2.45 2.97
CA PHE A 8 -0.29 3.01 1.73
C PHE A 8 -1.39 3.34 0.74
N VAL A 9 -1.40 4.59 0.26
CA VAL A 9 -2.39 5.10 -0.70
C VAL A 9 -1.66 5.59 -1.95
N HIS A 10 -2.12 5.12 -3.11
CA HIS A 10 -1.64 5.61 -4.38
C HIS A 10 -2.28 6.97 -4.71
N HIS A 11 -1.48 7.95 -5.13
CA HIS A 11 -1.99 9.31 -5.35
C HIS A 11 -2.69 9.50 -6.69
N GLN A 12 -2.52 8.59 -7.64
CA GLN A 12 -3.31 8.63 -8.88
C GLN A 12 -4.67 7.96 -8.67
N GLY A 13 -5.72 8.67 -9.07
CA GLY A 13 -7.09 8.20 -8.98
C GLY A 13 -7.72 8.50 -7.63
N ARG A 14 -8.77 9.32 -7.65
CA ARG A 14 -9.48 9.74 -6.42
C ARG A 14 -10.07 8.57 -5.64
N GLY A 15 -10.38 7.46 -6.30
CA GLY A 15 -10.95 6.26 -5.66
C GLY A 15 -10.07 5.66 -4.56
N HIS A 16 -8.74 5.81 -4.62
CA HIS A 16 -7.84 5.32 -3.57
C HIS A 16 -7.95 6.14 -2.28
N ALA A 17 -7.96 7.48 -2.41
CA ALA A 17 -8.13 8.38 -1.27
C ALA A 17 -9.51 8.24 -0.62
N GLU A 18 -10.58 8.12 -1.42
CA GLU A 18 -11.95 7.92 -0.93
C GLU A 18 -12.10 6.56 -0.23
N ARG A 19 -11.51 5.48 -0.78
CA ARG A 19 -11.48 4.17 -0.13
C ARG A 19 -10.73 4.20 1.18
N CYS A 20 -9.54 4.82 1.19
CA CYS A 20 -8.75 4.97 2.42
C CYS A 20 -9.55 5.70 3.49
N ALA A 21 -10.18 6.83 3.14
CA ALA A 21 -11.03 7.59 4.04
C ALA A 21 -12.18 6.74 4.60
N ALA A 22 -12.90 6.02 3.74
CA ALA A 22 -13.98 5.13 4.17
C ALA A 22 -13.50 4.04 5.14
N VAL A 23 -12.34 3.43 4.87
CA VAL A 23 -11.76 2.41 5.74
C VAL A 23 -11.35 3.01 7.09
N VAL A 24 -10.64 4.14 7.12
CA VAL A 24 -10.18 4.72 8.39
C VAL A 24 -11.32 5.27 9.25
N HIS A 25 -12.42 5.73 8.63
CA HIS A 25 -13.65 6.11 9.37
C HIS A 25 -14.39 4.91 9.96
N ALA A 26 -14.21 3.71 9.40
CA ALA A 26 -14.79 2.48 9.93
C ALA A 26 -13.95 1.83 11.04
N LEU A 27 -12.72 2.30 11.27
CA LEU A 27 -11.86 1.80 12.34
C LEU A 27 -12.31 2.32 13.71
N PRO A 28 -11.93 1.64 14.81
CA PRO A 28 -12.14 2.16 16.16
C PRO A 28 -11.54 3.57 16.32
N ASN A 29 -12.31 4.48 16.94
CA ASN A 29 -11.93 5.88 17.12
C ASN A 29 -10.64 6.13 17.92
N ASP A 30 -10.11 5.10 18.60
CA ASP A 30 -8.90 5.14 19.41
C ASP A 30 -7.69 4.44 18.73
N ARG A 31 -7.83 3.99 17.48
CA ARG A 31 -6.73 3.41 16.69
C ARG A 31 -6.01 4.52 15.92
N PRO A 32 -4.72 4.79 16.18
CA PRO A 32 -3.94 5.71 15.35
C PRO A 32 -3.69 5.10 13.97
N VAL A 33 -3.72 5.94 12.93
CA VAL A 33 -3.40 5.53 11.56
C VAL A 33 -2.38 6.49 10.94
N THR A 34 -1.36 5.93 10.32
CA THR A 34 -0.39 6.67 9.50
C THR A 34 -0.58 6.31 8.04
N ILE A 35 -0.99 7.29 7.23
CA ILE A 35 -1.12 7.15 5.79
C ILE A 35 0.20 7.53 5.13
N PHE A 36 0.69 6.70 4.22
CA PHE A 36 1.81 7.02 3.33
C PHE A 36 1.27 7.30 1.93
N CYS A 37 1.53 8.50 1.42
CA CYS A 37 1.09 8.92 0.09
C CYS A 37 2.04 9.94 -0.49
N ALA A 38 2.09 10.07 -1.83
CA ALA A 38 2.87 11.12 -2.48
C ALA A 38 2.16 12.48 -2.51
N ARG A 39 0.87 12.53 -2.13
CA ARG A 39 0.06 13.75 -2.04
C ARG A 39 -0.82 13.71 -0.79
N ASP A 40 -1.02 14.85 -0.16
CA ASP A 40 -1.88 15.03 1.03
C ASP A 40 -3.14 15.85 0.73
N ASP A 41 -3.20 16.52 -0.42
CA ASP A 41 -4.31 17.36 -0.87
C ASP A 41 -5.46 16.59 -1.56
N ILE A 42 -5.34 15.26 -1.64
CA ILE A 42 -6.31 14.40 -2.34
C ILE A 42 -7.34 13.75 -1.40
N PHE A 43 -7.11 13.80 -0.10
CA PHE A 43 -7.96 13.13 0.89
C PHE A 43 -9.18 13.99 1.24
N PRO A 44 -10.36 13.37 1.42
CA PRO A 44 -11.46 14.03 2.10
C PRO A 44 -11.13 14.21 3.60
N VAL A 45 -12.08 14.71 4.39
CA VAL A 45 -11.88 14.88 5.84
C VAL A 45 -11.55 13.55 6.51
N LEU A 46 -10.41 13.50 7.18
CA LEU A 46 -9.93 12.33 7.92
C LEU A 46 -10.17 12.50 9.44
N PRO A 47 -10.33 11.39 10.19
CA PRO A 47 -10.40 11.44 11.65
C PRO A 47 -9.14 12.05 12.28
N ALA A 48 -9.27 12.66 13.46
CA ALA A 48 -8.14 13.27 14.19
C ALA A 48 -7.04 12.28 14.60
N THR A 49 -7.33 10.97 14.61
CA THR A 49 -6.36 9.90 14.86
C THR A 49 -5.51 9.54 13.64
N VAL A 50 -5.78 10.15 12.49
CA VAL A 50 -5.09 9.88 11.23
C VAL A 50 -4.08 10.97 10.94
N SER A 51 -2.87 10.56 10.57
CA SER A 51 -1.81 11.43 10.08
C SER A 51 -1.37 10.99 8.68
N VAL A 52 -0.89 11.93 7.87
CA VAL A 52 -0.35 11.65 6.53
C VAL A 52 1.14 11.95 6.54
N ILE A 53 1.95 10.97 6.14
CA ILE A 53 3.38 11.13 5.88
C ILE A 53 3.56 11.15 4.37
N LEU A 54 4.05 12.28 3.86
CA LEU A 54 4.44 12.41 2.46
C LEU A 54 5.68 11.56 2.17
N ILE A 55 5.58 10.74 1.14
CA ILE A 55 6.70 9.97 0.57
C ILE A 55 6.89 10.36 -0.90
N PRO A 56 8.08 10.23 -1.48
CA PRO A 56 8.23 10.38 -2.93
C PRO A 56 7.34 9.41 -3.70
N SER A 57 6.92 9.80 -4.91
CA SER A 57 6.23 8.92 -5.84
C SER A 57 7.08 7.69 -6.15
N LEU A 58 6.43 6.53 -6.25
CA LEU A 58 7.08 5.26 -6.58
C LEU A 58 7.15 5.00 -8.10
N PHE A 59 6.55 5.86 -8.92
CA PHE A 59 6.46 5.65 -10.37
C PHE A 59 6.65 6.93 -11.21
N GLU A 60 6.69 8.11 -10.58
CA GLU A 60 6.96 9.38 -11.26
C GLU A 60 8.43 9.77 -11.07
N PRO A 61 9.22 9.88 -12.16
CA PRO A 61 10.60 10.32 -12.05
C PRO A 61 10.66 11.81 -11.69
N ARG A 62 11.73 12.21 -11.00
CA ARG A 62 11.97 13.60 -10.58
C ARG A 62 13.15 14.27 -11.29
N GLY A 63 13.85 13.52 -12.14
CA GLY A 63 15.03 13.97 -12.88
C GLY A 63 16.35 13.77 -12.14
N ASP A 64 16.34 13.18 -10.95
CA ASP A 64 17.53 12.81 -10.17
C ASP A 64 17.88 11.31 -10.26
N GLU A 65 17.17 10.57 -11.13
CA GLU A 65 17.40 9.16 -11.38
C GLU A 65 18.73 8.89 -12.08
N ALA A 66 19.44 7.84 -11.63
CA ALA A 66 20.61 7.36 -12.35
C ALA A 66 20.16 6.61 -13.61
N GLY A 67 19.98 7.34 -14.73
CA GLY A 67 19.41 6.86 -16.00
C GLY A 67 20.20 5.77 -16.75
N ALA A 68 21.17 5.11 -16.10
CA ALA A 68 21.93 4.01 -16.66
C ALA A 68 21.52 2.63 -16.11
N MET A 69 20.66 2.54 -15.08
CA MET A 69 20.32 1.26 -14.44
C MET A 69 18.89 0.78 -14.66
N ASP A 70 17.99 1.63 -15.15
CA ASP A 70 16.59 1.30 -15.42
C ASP A 70 16.38 0.39 -16.65
N HIS A 71 17.43 0.19 -17.45
CA HIS A 71 17.45 -0.83 -18.52
C HIS A 71 17.38 -2.28 -18.00
N LEU A 72 17.70 -2.50 -16.71
CA LEU A 72 17.61 -3.81 -16.11
C LEU A 72 16.12 -4.16 -15.87
N PRO A 73 15.68 -5.35 -16.28
CA PRO A 73 14.26 -5.69 -16.23
C PRO A 73 13.75 -5.76 -14.79
N THR A 74 12.55 -5.22 -14.58
CA THR A 74 11.83 -5.38 -13.31
C THR A 74 11.45 -6.86 -13.11
N PRO A 75 11.73 -7.47 -11.94
CA PRO A 75 11.28 -8.83 -11.64
C PRO A 75 9.77 -8.98 -11.77
N SER A 76 9.28 -10.14 -12.21
CA SER A 76 7.85 -10.37 -12.46
C SER A 76 6.96 -10.22 -11.22
N THR A 77 7.52 -10.32 -10.02
CA THR A 77 6.81 -10.12 -8.75
C THR A 77 6.70 -8.65 -8.35
N LEU A 78 7.22 -7.72 -9.14
CA LEU A 78 7.17 -6.27 -8.91
C LEU A 78 6.56 -5.59 -10.14
N HIS A 79 5.88 -4.47 -9.92
CA HIS A 79 5.22 -3.66 -10.95
C HIS A 79 5.99 -2.36 -11.24
N CYS A 80 6.52 -1.70 -10.22
CA CYS A 80 7.21 -0.41 -10.34
C CYS A 80 8.47 -0.39 -9.46
N ALA A 81 9.52 -1.09 -9.90
CA ALA A 81 10.79 -1.17 -9.18
C ALA A 81 12.02 -0.93 -10.08
N PRO A 82 12.08 0.21 -10.81
CA PRO A 82 13.26 0.56 -11.60
C PRO A 82 14.48 0.76 -10.69
N LEU A 83 15.64 0.35 -11.19
CA LEU A 83 16.90 0.56 -10.48
C LEU A 83 17.42 1.98 -10.67
N GLY A 84 18.13 2.50 -9.66
CA GLY A 84 18.75 3.82 -9.71
C GLY A 84 17.87 4.97 -9.20
N TRP A 85 16.62 4.73 -8.85
CA TRP A 85 15.67 5.78 -8.44
C TRP A 85 15.81 6.19 -6.97
N PRO A 86 16.28 7.43 -6.65
CA PRO A 86 16.43 7.88 -5.27
C PRO A 86 15.09 8.07 -4.56
N GLY A 87 14.04 8.47 -5.29
CA GLY A 87 12.69 8.62 -4.75
C GLY A 87 12.16 7.33 -4.12
N ILE A 88 12.25 6.22 -4.84
CA ILE A 88 11.84 4.89 -4.35
C ILE A 88 12.65 4.52 -3.10
N ARG A 89 13.98 4.66 -3.13
CA ARG A 89 14.82 4.35 -1.96
C ARG A 89 14.41 5.17 -0.73
N LYS A 90 14.14 6.47 -0.92
CA LYS A 90 13.71 7.35 0.17
C LYS A 90 12.33 6.98 0.69
N ALA A 91 11.37 6.66 -0.18
CA ALA A 91 10.05 6.20 0.22
C ALA A 91 10.11 4.90 1.04
N MET A 92 10.84 3.89 0.56
CA MET A 92 11.02 2.63 1.30
C MET A 92 11.73 2.84 2.64
N ALA A 93 12.76 3.69 2.67
CA ALA A 93 13.45 4.03 3.92
C ALA A 93 12.53 4.72 4.93
N THR A 94 11.67 5.64 4.49
CA THR A 94 10.69 6.30 5.37
C THR A 94 9.71 5.29 5.97
N ILE A 95 9.18 4.38 5.15
CA ILE A 95 8.23 3.36 5.61
C ILE A 95 8.92 2.36 6.56
N ALA A 96 10.11 1.87 6.21
CA ALA A 96 10.86 0.93 7.04
C ALA A 96 11.28 1.55 8.39
N ALA A 97 11.69 2.82 8.40
CA ALA A 97 11.98 3.54 9.63
C ALA A 97 10.73 3.70 10.51
N TRP A 98 9.56 3.92 9.90
CA TRP A 98 8.30 3.94 10.64
C TRP A 98 7.91 2.55 11.17
N PHE A 99 8.14 1.47 10.41
CA PHE A 99 7.93 0.10 10.91
C PHE A 99 8.73 -0.18 12.18
N ASP A 100 10.00 0.20 12.22
CA ASP A 100 10.88 0.01 13.38
C ASP A 100 10.45 0.87 14.59
N THR A 101 10.20 2.16 14.34
CA THR A 101 9.96 3.12 15.44
C THR A 101 8.53 3.10 15.98
N ALA A 102 7.54 2.86 15.11
CA ALA A 102 6.13 2.89 15.49
C ALA A 102 5.58 1.52 15.91
N ASP A 103 6.30 0.44 15.61
CA ASP A 103 5.90 -0.95 15.86
C ASP A 103 4.42 -1.21 15.52
N PRO A 104 4.05 -1.11 14.23
CA PRO A 104 2.65 -1.16 13.84
C PRO A 104 2.03 -2.55 13.99
N GLU A 105 0.75 -2.57 14.34
CA GLU A 105 -0.02 -3.81 14.41
C GLU A 105 -0.28 -4.39 13.01
N LEU A 106 -0.46 -3.52 12.02
CA LEU A 106 -0.82 -3.90 10.66
C LEU A 106 -0.47 -2.79 9.66
N MET A 107 -0.05 -3.18 8.45
CA MET A 107 0.02 -2.32 7.27
C MET A 107 -1.12 -2.64 6.29
N ILE A 108 -1.93 -1.66 5.91
CA ILE A 108 -2.95 -1.81 4.86
C ILE A 108 -2.34 -1.37 3.54
N CYS A 109 -2.19 -2.32 2.62
CA CYS A 109 -1.62 -2.10 1.30
C CYS A 109 -2.75 -1.97 0.29
N ASP A 110 -2.96 -0.78 -0.26
CA ASP A 110 -4.03 -0.56 -1.23
C ASP A 110 -3.75 -1.24 -2.57
N VAL A 111 -2.80 -0.73 -3.34
CA VAL A 111 -2.50 -1.25 -4.69
C VAL A 111 -1.09 -1.85 -4.82
N SER A 112 -0.07 -1.24 -4.21
CA SER A 112 1.33 -1.60 -4.48
C SER A 112 1.70 -3.03 -4.03
N ALA A 113 2.29 -3.79 -4.95
CA ALA A 113 2.90 -5.08 -4.67
C ALA A 113 4.22 -4.94 -3.90
N GLU A 114 4.94 -3.85 -4.13
CA GLU A 114 6.22 -3.54 -3.50
C GLU A 114 6.05 -3.24 -2.01
N ILE A 115 5.06 -2.42 -1.64
CA ILE A 115 4.80 -2.11 -0.22
C ILE A 115 4.28 -3.33 0.54
N ALA A 116 3.48 -4.17 -0.11
CA ALA A 116 3.05 -5.45 0.45
C ALA A 116 4.25 -6.36 0.75
N GLN A 117 5.14 -6.53 -0.23
CA GLN A 117 6.36 -7.34 -0.04
C GLN A 117 7.34 -6.71 0.96
N LEU A 118 7.50 -5.38 0.97
CA LEU A 118 8.32 -4.68 1.96
C LEU A 118 7.81 -4.95 3.38
N SER A 119 6.50 -4.87 3.59
CA SER A 119 5.89 -5.17 4.89
C SER A 119 6.25 -6.57 5.35
N ARG A 120 6.11 -7.57 4.47
CA ARG A 120 6.50 -8.96 4.72
C ARG A 120 7.98 -9.11 5.05
N ILE A 121 8.87 -8.46 4.29
CA ILE A 121 10.32 -8.48 4.51
C ILE A 121 10.68 -7.88 5.87
N CYS A 122 10.03 -6.78 6.25
CA CYS A 122 10.22 -6.11 7.54
C CYS A 122 9.50 -6.80 8.71
N SER A 123 8.95 -8.00 8.52
CA SER A 123 8.19 -8.74 9.54
C SER A 123 6.96 -7.98 10.09
N VAL A 124 6.39 -7.07 9.31
CA VAL A 124 5.15 -6.35 9.63
C VAL A 124 3.98 -7.04 8.93
N PRO A 125 2.94 -7.47 9.66
CA PRO A 125 1.73 -8.02 9.03
C PRO A 125 1.13 -7.01 8.07
N HIS A 126 0.69 -7.46 6.90
CA HIS A 126 -0.10 -6.61 5.99
C HIS A 126 -1.40 -7.24 5.56
N VAL A 127 -2.37 -6.38 5.27
CA VAL A 127 -3.61 -6.74 4.58
C VAL A 127 -3.58 -6.09 3.21
N LYS A 128 -3.86 -6.86 2.16
CA LYS A 128 -3.94 -6.33 0.79
C LYS A 128 -5.40 -6.03 0.43
N ILE A 129 -5.66 -4.86 -0.15
CA ILE A 129 -6.97 -4.59 -0.75
C ILE A 129 -7.15 -5.48 -1.98
N LEU A 130 -8.24 -6.24 -2.00
CA LEU A 130 -8.63 -7.02 -3.15
C LEU A 130 -9.22 -6.08 -4.21
N GLN A 131 -8.69 -6.14 -5.43
CA GLN A 131 -9.03 -5.20 -6.51
C GLN A 131 -9.69 -5.93 -7.67
N HIS A 132 -10.69 -5.29 -8.28
CA HIS A 132 -11.30 -5.77 -9.52
C HIS A 132 -10.31 -5.80 -10.69
N GLY A 133 -10.57 -6.72 -11.62
CA GLY A 133 -9.81 -6.96 -12.84
C GLY A 133 -8.98 -8.25 -12.77
N ASP A 134 -8.31 -8.59 -13.87
CA ASP A 134 -7.34 -9.69 -13.86
C ASP A 134 -6.12 -9.30 -13.02
N ARG A 135 -5.93 -10.02 -11.91
CA ARG A 135 -4.85 -9.84 -10.92
C ARG A 135 -4.12 -11.16 -10.69
N SER A 136 -4.09 -11.99 -11.73
CA SER A 136 -3.43 -13.29 -11.72
C SER A 136 -1.92 -13.20 -11.97
N ASP A 137 -1.40 -12.02 -12.32
CA ASP A 137 0.03 -11.80 -12.56
C ASP A 137 0.86 -12.01 -11.29
N PRO A 138 2.16 -12.37 -11.44
CA PRO A 138 2.99 -12.74 -10.30
C PRO A 138 3.17 -11.64 -9.24
N GLY A 139 3.07 -10.35 -9.62
CA GLY A 139 3.18 -9.24 -8.67
C GLY A 139 1.99 -9.16 -7.71
N HIS A 140 0.77 -9.26 -8.25
CA HIS A 140 -0.43 -9.34 -7.40
C HIS A 140 -0.46 -10.62 -6.57
N ARG A 141 -0.06 -11.76 -7.15
CA ARG A 141 0.03 -13.02 -6.41
C ARG A 141 1.01 -12.96 -5.24
N ALA A 142 2.21 -12.43 -5.45
CA ALA A 142 3.18 -12.24 -4.37
C ALA A 142 2.63 -11.33 -3.24
N ALA A 143 1.87 -10.29 -3.60
CA ALA A 143 1.24 -9.40 -2.63
C ALA A 143 0.12 -10.08 -1.82
N TYR A 144 -0.66 -10.97 -2.46
CA TYR A 144 -1.73 -11.74 -1.81
C TYR A 144 -1.18 -12.87 -0.94
N ASP A 145 -0.27 -13.68 -1.49
CA ASP A 145 0.31 -14.84 -0.80
C ASP A 145 1.14 -14.40 0.43
N GLY A 146 1.71 -13.20 0.40
CA GLY A 146 2.42 -12.63 1.55
C GLY A 146 1.53 -12.00 2.62
N ALA A 147 0.23 -11.78 2.33
CA ALA A 147 -0.67 -11.06 3.22
C ALA A 147 -1.13 -11.90 4.40
N ALA A 148 -1.36 -11.24 5.54
CA ALA A 148 -2.08 -11.82 6.67
C ALA A 148 -3.59 -11.96 6.39
N GLY A 149 -4.10 -11.23 5.40
CA GLY A 149 -5.48 -11.32 4.94
C GLY A 149 -5.75 -10.40 3.75
N LEU A 150 -6.88 -10.63 3.09
CA LEU A 150 -7.37 -9.78 2.01
C LEU A 150 -8.57 -8.98 2.52
N LEU A 151 -8.64 -7.71 2.11
CA LEU A 151 -9.78 -6.86 2.42
C LEU A 151 -10.49 -6.47 1.13
N ALA A 152 -11.77 -6.84 1.04
CA ALA A 152 -12.69 -6.45 -0.01
C ALA A 152 -13.64 -5.37 0.54
N PRO A 153 -13.31 -4.06 0.46
CA PRO A 153 -14.10 -2.99 1.06
C PRO A 153 -15.32 -2.62 0.18
N TYR A 154 -16.05 -3.64 -0.28
CA TYR A 154 -17.24 -3.51 -1.12
C TYR A 154 -18.18 -4.68 -0.85
N GLY A 155 -19.46 -4.52 -1.22
CA GLY A 155 -20.47 -5.54 -0.99
C GLY A 155 -20.20 -6.82 -1.80
N ARG A 156 -20.60 -7.98 -1.25
CA ARG A 156 -20.44 -9.30 -1.87
C ARG A 156 -21.02 -9.40 -3.29
N ALA A 157 -22.06 -8.62 -3.60
CA ALA A 157 -22.67 -8.56 -4.93
C ALA A 157 -21.72 -8.03 -6.02
N LEU A 158 -20.63 -7.36 -5.63
CA LEU A 158 -19.59 -6.87 -6.53
C LEU A 158 -18.43 -7.85 -6.69
N ALA A 159 -18.51 -9.04 -6.09
CA ALA A 159 -17.47 -10.06 -6.25
C ALA A 159 -17.34 -10.52 -7.70
N GLN A 160 -16.11 -10.76 -8.15
CA GLN A 160 -15.88 -11.31 -9.49
C GLN A 160 -15.99 -12.84 -9.47
N PRO A 161 -16.58 -13.47 -10.51
CA PRO A 161 -16.74 -14.93 -10.58
C PRO A 161 -15.43 -15.71 -10.45
N GLU A 162 -14.31 -15.13 -10.88
CA GLU A 162 -12.97 -15.71 -10.84
C GLU A 162 -12.28 -15.66 -9.47
N TRP A 163 -12.85 -14.94 -8.49
CA TRP A 163 -12.26 -14.89 -7.15
C TRP A 163 -12.51 -16.18 -6.37
N THR A 164 -11.47 -16.68 -5.72
CA THR A 164 -11.52 -17.92 -4.95
C THR A 164 -12.31 -17.72 -3.65
N ALA A 165 -12.74 -18.83 -3.04
CA ALA A 165 -13.38 -18.79 -1.72
C ALA A 165 -12.47 -18.15 -0.65
N GLU A 166 -11.15 -18.33 -0.76
CA GLU A 166 -10.16 -17.72 0.12
C GLU A 166 -10.07 -16.20 -0.07
N MET A 167 -10.19 -15.71 -1.31
CA MET A 167 -10.23 -14.27 -1.59
C MET A 167 -11.52 -13.60 -1.09
N LEU A 168 -12.56 -14.39 -0.84
CA LEU A 168 -13.88 -13.96 -0.39
C LEU A 168 -14.16 -14.24 1.10
N ALA A 169 -13.24 -14.91 1.80
CA ALA A 169 -13.37 -15.31 3.19
C ALA A 169 -13.14 -14.13 4.15
#